data_AF-M0ZGX4-F1
#
_entry.id   AF-M0ZGX4-F1
#
_cell.length_a   1.000
_cell.length_b   1.000
_cell.length_c   1.000
_cell.angle_alpha   90.00
_cell.angle_beta   90.00
_cell.angle_gamma   90.00
#
_symmetry.space_group_name_H-M   'P 1'
#
loop_
_entity.id
_entity.type
_entity.pdbx_description
1 polymer ?
#
loop_
_entity_poly.entity_id
_entity_poly.type
_entity_poly.pdbx_seq_one_letter_code
_entity_poly.pdbx_strand_id
1 'polypeptide(L)'
;MGNQGEEVLMAAYKSSNFTGGCLEIRLFYVRIASCAVDVVSDHLILRHLRREMGVSLEINGCRIPASITVSITLRRDRVDKGSSEITYVSTDNVRVSGPVEFEVHEEKEELILCGSLERVEGT
;
A
#
# COMPACT_ATOMS: atom_id res chain seq x y z
N MET A 1 10.69 40.36 -13.61
CA MET A 1 10.27 39.16 -14.35
C MET A 1 10.00 38.08 -13.32
N GLY A 2 8.72 37.82 -13.08
CA GLY A 2 8.22 37.14 -11.89
C GLY A 2 8.44 35.64 -11.91
N ASN A 3 8.62 35.08 -10.71
CA ASN A 3 8.95 33.71 -10.37
C ASN A 3 7.75 32.74 -10.58
N GLN A 4 7.01 32.90 -11.68
CA GLN A 4 5.74 32.20 -11.94
C GLN A 4 5.93 30.71 -12.25
N GLY A 5 7.11 30.29 -12.71
CA GLY A 5 7.39 28.88 -13.02
C GLY A 5 7.52 27.98 -11.79
N GLU A 6 8.07 28.49 -10.69
CA GLU A 6 8.28 27.73 -9.45
C GLU A 6 6.98 27.61 -8.63
N GLU A 7 6.15 28.66 -8.65
CA GLU A 7 4.86 28.70 -7.97
C GLU A 7 3.85 27.72 -8.59
N VAL A 8 3.89 27.54 -9.91
CA VAL A 8 3.08 26.55 -10.64
C VAL A 8 3.51 25.12 -10.33
N LEU A 9 4.82 24.85 -10.23
CA LEU A 9 5.31 23.52 -9.83
C LEU A 9 4.86 23.20 -8.40
N MET A 10 5.00 24.15 -7.46
CA MET A 10 4.51 23.99 -6.09
C MET A 10 2.99 23.84 -6.00
N ALA A 11 2.22 24.46 -6.90
CA ALA A 11 0.77 24.30 -6.96
C ALA A 11 0.33 22.93 -7.51
N ALA A 12 1.14 22.29 -8.36
CA ALA A 12 0.91 20.90 -8.76
C ALA A 12 1.22 19.89 -7.63
N TYR A 13 2.16 20.23 -6.74
CA TYR A 13 2.43 19.51 -5.49
C TYR A 13 1.47 19.88 -4.35
N LYS A 14 0.72 20.98 -4.47
CA LYS A 14 -0.36 21.30 -3.53
C LYS A 14 -1.35 20.17 -3.59
N SER A 15 -1.59 19.61 -2.41
CA SER A 15 -2.61 18.60 -2.09
C SER A 15 -3.83 18.76 -2.99
N SER A 16 -3.87 17.97 -4.06
CA SER A 16 -5.12 17.74 -4.79
C SER A 16 -6.04 17.15 -3.74
N ASN A 17 -6.96 17.97 -3.23
CA ASN A 17 -8.05 17.47 -2.42
C ASN A 17 -8.73 16.40 -3.26
N PHE A 18 -8.91 15.21 -2.69
CA PHE A 18 -9.58 14.09 -3.34
C PHE A 18 -10.99 14.55 -3.74
N THR A 19 -11.16 15.01 -4.98
CA THR A 19 -12.43 15.56 -5.48
C THR A 19 -13.46 14.45 -5.72
N GLY A 20 -12.98 13.23 -6.03
CA GLY A 20 -13.69 11.98 -5.81
C GLY A 20 -13.16 11.34 -4.53
N GLY A 21 -14.03 10.84 -3.66
CA GLY A 21 -13.64 10.33 -2.34
C GLY A 21 -12.49 9.30 -2.39
N CYS A 22 -11.71 9.19 -1.31
CA CYS A 22 -10.60 8.22 -1.21
C CYS A 22 -11.02 6.92 -0.51
N LEU A 23 -10.43 5.80 -0.88
CA LEU A 23 -10.35 4.62 -0.02
C LEU A 23 -9.25 4.86 1.01
N GLU A 24 -9.59 4.82 2.30
CA GLU A 24 -8.63 4.86 3.40
C GLU A 24 -8.49 3.47 4.03
N ILE A 25 -7.27 2.95 4.04
CA ILE A 25 -6.89 1.67 4.62
C ILE A 25 -6.03 1.98 5.85
N ARG A 26 -6.46 1.48 7.01
CA ARG A 26 -5.78 1.70 8.29
C ARG A 26 -5.16 0.43 8.89
N LEU A 27 -5.44 -0.70 8.26
CA LEU A 27 -4.96 -2.01 8.69
C LEU A 27 -4.79 -2.89 7.47
N PHE A 28 -3.57 -3.35 7.25
CA PHE A 28 -3.31 -4.52 6.42
C PHE A 28 -3.15 -5.72 7.34
N TYR A 29 -3.91 -6.77 7.05
CA TYR A 29 -3.90 -8.02 7.79
C TYR A 29 -3.74 -9.17 6.78
N VAL A 30 -2.63 -9.90 6.87
CA VAL A 30 -2.39 -11.08 6.04
C VAL A 30 -2.27 -12.28 6.97
N ARG A 31 -3.13 -13.28 6.76
CA ARG A 31 -3.06 -14.56 7.48
C ARG A 31 -2.72 -15.67 6.49
N ILE A 32 -1.67 -16.40 6.81
CA ILE A 32 -1.23 -17.58 6.06
C ILE A 32 -1.54 -18.80 6.93
N ALA A 33 -2.29 -19.75 6.39
CA ALA A 33 -2.59 -21.02 7.04
C ALA A 33 -1.84 -22.17 6.38
N SER A 34 -1.69 -23.27 7.11
CA SER A 34 -0.99 -24.48 6.64
C SER A 34 0.46 -24.20 6.19
N CYS A 35 1.18 -23.35 6.93
CA CYS A 35 2.54 -22.94 6.59
C CYS A 35 3.58 -23.46 7.59
N ALA A 36 4.84 -23.57 7.14
CA ALA A 36 5.95 -24.01 7.97
C ALA A 36 6.40 -22.88 8.92
N VAL A 37 5.71 -22.75 10.05
CA VAL A 37 5.83 -21.62 10.99
C VAL A 37 7.23 -21.34 11.54
N ASP A 38 8.14 -22.30 11.48
CA ASP A 38 9.51 -22.19 12.02
C ASP A 38 10.54 -21.65 11.00
N VAL A 39 10.20 -21.59 9.71
CA VAL A 39 11.15 -21.24 8.62
C VAL A 39 10.73 -20.03 7.78
N VAL A 40 9.57 -19.44 8.07
CA VAL A 40 9.07 -18.23 7.41
C VAL A 40 9.77 -16.96 7.92
N SER A 41 9.77 -15.93 7.08
CA SER A 41 10.24 -14.59 7.43
C SER A 41 9.51 -14.00 8.65
N ASP A 42 10.16 -13.06 9.34
CA ASP A 42 9.55 -12.26 10.40
C ASP A 42 8.75 -11.06 9.85
N HIS A 43 8.77 -10.85 8.53
CA HIS A 43 8.01 -9.83 7.85
C HIS A 43 7.66 -10.22 6.41
N LEU A 44 6.62 -9.59 5.88
CA LEU A 44 6.30 -9.60 4.46
C LEU A 44 6.42 -8.18 3.91
N ILE A 45 6.59 -8.08 2.59
CA ILE A 45 6.63 -6.81 1.89
C ILE A 45 5.37 -6.64 1.06
N LEU A 46 4.52 -5.68 1.43
CA LEU A 46 3.41 -5.23 0.61
C LEU A 46 3.92 -4.14 -0.34
N ARG A 47 3.91 -4.39 -1.65
CA ARG A 47 4.37 -3.48 -2.69
C ARG A 47 3.18 -2.92 -3.45
N HIS A 48 3.05 -1.60 -3.48
CA HIS A 48 2.16 -0.92 -4.41
C HIS A 48 2.88 -0.70 -5.75
N LEU A 49 2.26 -1.17 -6.83
CA LEU A 49 2.80 -1.06 -8.19
C LEU A 49 2.61 0.34 -8.76
N ARG A 50 3.23 0.61 -9.92
CA ARG A 50 3.03 1.87 -10.65
C ARG A 50 1.55 2.04 -10.98
N ARG A 51 1.08 3.29 -10.92
CA ARG A 51 -0.34 3.62 -11.03
C ARG A 51 -0.61 4.45 -12.28
N GLU A 52 -1.85 4.44 -12.73
CA GLU A 52 -2.30 5.32 -13.80
C GLU A 52 -2.16 6.79 -13.42
N MET A 53 -1.94 7.64 -14.42
CA MET A 53 -1.93 9.09 -14.23
C MET A 53 -3.28 9.57 -13.70
N GLY A 54 -3.26 10.34 -12.61
CA GLY A 54 -4.49 10.82 -11.95
C GLY A 54 -4.90 9.98 -10.73
N VAL A 55 -4.35 8.76 -10.55
CA VAL A 55 -4.51 8.00 -9.32
C VAL A 55 -3.47 8.46 -8.30
N SER A 56 -3.94 9.02 -7.19
CA SER A 56 -3.11 9.41 -6.05
C SER A 56 -2.98 8.27 -5.05
N LEU A 57 -1.78 8.14 -4.47
CA LEU A 57 -1.45 7.25 -3.37
C LEU A 57 -0.75 8.07 -2.29
N GLU A 58 -1.22 7.95 -1.05
CA GLU A 58 -0.62 8.56 0.13
C GLU A 58 -0.38 7.46 1.16
N ILE A 59 0.80 7.46 1.78
CA ILE A 59 1.18 6.54 2.85
C ILE A 59 1.66 7.39 4.03
N ASN A 60 0.99 7.28 5.18
CA ASN A 60 1.29 8.04 6.40
C ASN A 60 1.40 9.56 6.15
N GLY A 61 0.49 10.11 5.34
CA GLY A 61 0.50 11.53 4.97
C GLY A 61 1.50 11.91 3.87
N CYS A 62 2.35 10.99 3.41
CA CYS A 62 3.32 11.22 2.34
C CYS A 62 2.74 10.82 0.99
N ARG A 63 2.64 11.78 0.05
CA ARG A 63 2.17 11.52 -1.31
C ARG A 63 3.24 10.83 -2.15
N ILE A 64 2.86 9.74 -2.81
CA ILE A 64 3.74 8.89 -3.61
C ILE A 64 3.53 9.20 -5.11
N PRO A 65 4.58 9.58 -5.87
CA PRO A 65 4.48 9.83 -7.31
C PRO A 65 3.99 8.61 -8.08
N ALA A 66 3.07 8.74 -9.04
CA ALA A 66 2.48 7.61 -9.78
C ALA A 66 3.50 6.70 -10.50
N SER A 67 4.66 7.25 -10.87
CA SER A 67 5.73 6.56 -11.61
C SER A 67 6.59 5.62 -10.77
N ILE A 68 6.49 5.66 -9.43
CA ILE A 68 7.32 4.83 -8.55
C ILE A 68 6.52 3.72 -7.89
N THR A 69 7.19 2.58 -7.69
CA THR A 69 6.72 1.55 -6.76
C THR A 69 7.09 1.97 -5.34
N VAL A 70 6.30 1.52 -4.36
CA VAL A 70 6.57 1.76 -2.95
C VAL A 70 6.18 0.54 -2.15
N SER A 71 6.91 0.28 -1.07
CA SER A 71 6.71 -0.89 -0.23
C SER A 71 6.39 -0.51 1.21
N ILE A 72 5.52 -1.29 1.82
CA ILE A 72 5.16 -1.27 3.23
C ILE A 72 5.59 -2.61 3.83
N THR A 73 6.13 -2.58 5.05
CA THR A 73 6.48 -3.80 5.77
C THR A 73 5.29 -4.28 6.59
N LEU A 74 4.89 -5.53 6.40
CA LEU A 74 3.93 -6.22 7.26
C LEU A 74 4.72 -7.03 8.29
N ARG A 75 4.71 -6.61 9.56
CA ARG A 75 5.43 -7.33 10.63
C ARG A 75 4.70 -8.61 10.99
N ARG A 76 5.42 -9.68 11.34
CA ARG A 76 4.82 -10.88 11.93
C ARG A 76 4.28 -10.56 13.32
N ASP A 77 2.96 -10.59 13.46
CA ASP A 77 2.24 -10.20 14.67
C ASP A 77 1.88 -11.41 15.55
N ARG A 78 1.47 -12.53 14.94
CA ARG A 78 1.12 -13.78 15.64
C ARG A 78 1.64 -15.00 14.90
N VAL A 79 2.14 -15.98 15.67
CA VAL A 79 2.47 -17.33 15.20
C VAL A 79 1.69 -18.33 16.04
N ASP A 80 0.86 -19.14 15.37
CA ASP A 80 0.10 -20.23 15.98
C ASP A 80 0.64 -21.57 15.49
N LYS A 81 1.43 -22.23 16.35
CA LYS A 81 2.02 -23.53 16.02
C LYS A 81 1.00 -24.67 16.05
N GLY A 82 -0.09 -24.51 16.80
CA GLY A 82 -1.12 -25.54 16.91
C GLY A 82 -1.93 -25.65 15.61
N SER A 83 -2.25 -24.51 14.99
CA SER A 83 -2.96 -24.45 13.71
C SER A 83 -2.06 -24.30 12.49
N SER A 84 -0.73 -24.15 12.67
CA SER A 84 0.23 -23.85 11.59
C SER A 84 -0.12 -22.56 10.83
N GLU A 85 -0.42 -21.50 11.58
CA GLU A 85 -0.86 -20.21 11.04
C GLU A 85 0.00 -19.04 11.49
N ILE A 86 0.12 -18.05 10.61
CA ILE A 86 0.89 -16.84 10.87
C ILE A 86 0.09 -15.64 10.40
N THR A 87 0.14 -14.58 11.20
CA THR A 87 -0.48 -13.30 10.91
C THR A 87 0.58 -12.23 10.77
N TYR A 88 0.48 -11.44 9.70
CA TYR A 88 1.29 -10.25 9.46
C TYR A 88 0.41 -9.00 9.42
N VAL A 89 0.92 -7.89 9.96
CA VAL A 89 0.17 -6.65 10.15
C VAL A 89 0.99 -5.43 9.77
N SER A 90 0.35 -4.45 9.12
CA SER A 90 0.78 -3.06 9.14
C SER A 90 -0.39 -2.16 9.47
N THR A 91 -0.10 -1.09 10.22
CA THR A 91 -1.05 -0.02 10.56
C THR A 91 -0.72 1.27 9.82
N ASP A 92 0.11 1.21 8.78
CA ASP A 92 0.35 2.37 7.92
C ASP A 92 -0.98 2.85 7.33
N ASN A 93 -1.18 4.17 7.37
CA ASN A 93 -2.36 4.80 6.83
C ASN A 93 -2.19 4.98 5.33
N VAL A 94 -2.94 4.22 4.53
CA VAL A 94 -2.88 4.27 3.07
C VAL A 94 -4.15 4.89 2.53
N ARG A 95 -4.02 5.91 1.68
CA ARG A 95 -5.16 6.55 1.02
C ARG A 95 -4.96 6.53 -0.49
N VAL A 96 -5.99 6.09 -1.23
CA VAL A 96 -5.98 6.02 -2.70
C VAL A 96 -7.23 6.62 -3.33
N SER A 97 -7.08 7.27 -4.49
CA SER A 97 -8.19 7.96 -5.19
C SER A 97 -8.84 7.13 -6.29
N GLY A 98 -8.33 5.93 -6.52
CA GLY A 98 -8.72 5.07 -7.62
C GLY A 98 -8.07 3.69 -7.49
N PRO A 99 -8.11 2.89 -8.56
CA PRO A 99 -7.57 1.53 -8.55
C PRO A 99 -6.07 1.54 -8.24
N VAL A 100 -5.67 0.71 -7.29
CA VAL A 100 -4.26 0.43 -6.99
C VAL A 100 -4.01 -1.06 -7.00
N GLU A 101 -3.01 -1.49 -7.76
CA GLU A 101 -2.50 -2.85 -7.71
C GLU A 101 -1.48 -3.00 -6.58
N PHE A 102 -1.49 -4.18 -5.96
CA PHE A 102 -0.55 -4.52 -4.91
C PHE A 102 -0.11 -5.98 -4.99
N GLU A 103 1.07 -6.22 -4.46
CA GLU A 103 1.66 -7.54 -4.30
C GLU A 103 2.14 -7.69 -2.85
N VAL A 104 2.13 -8.91 -2.32
CA VAL A 104 2.75 -9.25 -1.05
C VAL A 104 3.77 -10.34 -1.29
N HIS A 105 5.01 -10.06 -0.89
CA HIS A 105 6.16 -10.93 -1.09
C HIS A 105 6.79 -11.35 0.23
N GLU A 106 7.44 -12.52 0.23
CA GLU A 106 8.48 -12.83 1.21
C GLU A 106 9.81 -12.16 0.80
N GLU A 107 10.79 -12.09 1.71
CA GLU A 107 12.10 -11.43 1.52
C GLU A 107 12.88 -11.93 0.29
N LYS A 108 12.62 -13.16 -0.17
CA LYS A 108 13.23 -13.74 -1.39
C LYS A 108 12.51 -13.36 -2.69
N GLU A 109 11.64 -12.35 -2.66
CA GLU A 109 10.77 -11.93 -3.77
C GLU A 109 9.82 -13.05 -4.24
N GLU A 110 9.48 -13.97 -3.34
CA GLU A 110 8.45 -14.98 -3.61
C GLU A 110 7.08 -14.36 -3.40
N LEU A 111 6.29 -14.28 -4.49
CA LEU A 111 4.95 -13.71 -4.48
C LEU A 111 3.99 -14.63 -3.73
N ILE A 112 3.37 -14.11 -2.68
CA ILE A 112 2.38 -14.83 -1.87
C ILE A 112 0.96 -14.52 -2.33
N LEU A 113 0.66 -13.24 -2.53
CA LEU A 113 -0.65 -12.78 -3.00
C LEU A 113 -0.52 -11.47 -3.77
N CYS A 114 -1.46 -11.25 -4.68
CA CYS A 114 -1.58 -10.00 -5.43
C CYS A 114 -3.06 -9.68 -5.66
N GLY A 115 -3.34 -8.42 -5.96
CA GLY A 115 -4.69 -7.99 -6.30
C GLY A 115 -4.77 -6.49 -6.53
N SER A 116 -6.01 -5.99 -6.61
CA SER A 116 -6.29 -4.57 -6.74
C SER A 116 -7.28 -4.11 -5.67
N LEU A 117 -7.16 -2.85 -5.24
CA LEU A 117 -8.07 -2.20 -4.31
C LEU A 117 -8.58 -0.91 -4.93
N GLU A 118 -9.87 -0.66 -4.81
CA GLU A 118 -10.49 0.59 -5.23
C GLU A 118 -11.69 0.93 -4.34
N ARG A 119 -12.04 2.22 -4.30
CA ARG A 119 -13.29 2.65 -3.67
C ARG A 119 -14.43 2.36 -4.64
N VAL A 120 -15.38 1.52 -4.23
CA VAL A 120 -16.63 1.33 -4.97
C VAL A 120 -17.53 2.56 -4.76
N GLU A 121 -18.01 3.15 -5.85
CA GLU A 121 -19.05 4.18 -5.79
C GLU A 121 -20.40 3.52 -5.56
N GLY A 122 -21.14 3.95 -4.53
CA GLY A 122 -22.50 3.48 -4.30
C GLY A 122 -23.41 4.03 -5.41
N THR A 123 -24.04 3.12 -6.16
CA THR A 123 -25.13 3.43 -7.10
C THR A 123 -26.39 3.88 -6.39
#